data_AF-A0A397UXF4-F1
#
_entry.id   AF-A0A397UXF4-F1
#
_cell.length_a   1.000
_cell.length_b   1.000
_cell.length_c   1.000
_cell.angle_alpha   90.00
_cell.angle_beta   90.00
_cell.angle_gamma   90.00
#
_symmetry.space_group_name_H-M   'P 1'
#
loop_
_entity.id
_entity.type
_entity.pdbx_description
1 polymer ?
#
loop_
_entity_poly.entity_id
_entity_poly.type
_entity_poly.pdbx_seq_one_letter_code
_entity_poly.pdbx_strand_id
1 'polypeptide(L)'
;MSIDNPIKKVYPGDFDPALCVIPKTLNATIHPLVSSFFSLGNDRIITRYKNLNPQVDVNVLRNCLEYNPKFYKWAASDLFNVIDSNGKRQMIIIESGSSPAGQYGMPLFNINNKRQNGYKHVIQTAFKEALKDADPSLGELAVVYDKANNEIEITGYATAISEEAKEHVWIVMLQDDDRYEQPIKWENQIMYIRDQEGVWHPIRACFKHMAHKPWTRFPLKSKTVVFNNIISCLAGGHNKSMASKSFELFNNELSGSGLAIRFPETICNVNKSEISSCIEKMGGRAVIKAPYGSCGQDIYIITNSEELNEFFDSSHHYEKFIVQSLVENASWSTKLHPGKFYHIGIVPDRHNQTFVNDLRMMVSADETGFHPVVIYRNSWEDFGTNLSVKLDSKWIRENDRMITMDHKEFDIIGLGIDDLIDAYVQTVLSVIAIDKMCQKLLINNEFNFELYHTLNPDDVLLGELLN
;
A
#
# COMPACT_ATOMS: atom_id res chain seq x y z
N MET A 1 23.59 3.50 -14.43
CA MET A 1 24.28 2.41 -13.72
C MET A 1 23.56 1.12 -14.08
N SER A 2 24.29 0.07 -14.45
CA SER A 2 23.71 -1.15 -15.01
C SER A 2 23.04 -2.01 -13.94
N ILE A 3 22.09 -2.83 -14.39
CA ILE A 3 21.34 -3.86 -13.65
C ILE A 3 22.27 -5.02 -13.19
N ASP A 4 23.59 -4.88 -13.34
CA ASP A 4 24.56 -5.98 -13.22
C ASP A 4 24.87 -6.39 -11.77
N ASN A 5 24.34 -5.68 -10.77
CA ASN A 5 24.63 -6.01 -9.38
C ASN A 5 23.36 -6.12 -8.53
N PRO A 6 22.76 -7.33 -8.40
CA PRO A 6 21.55 -7.54 -7.64
C PRO A 6 21.75 -7.40 -6.12
N ILE A 7 22.99 -7.19 -5.65
CA ILE A 7 23.32 -7.20 -4.23
C ILE A 7 24.35 -6.12 -3.90
N LYS A 8 24.06 -5.30 -2.89
CA LYS A 8 24.98 -4.29 -2.37
C LYS A 8 24.91 -4.19 -0.86
N LYS A 9 25.96 -3.65 -0.24
CA LYS A 9 25.96 -3.28 1.17
C LYS A 9 25.85 -1.77 1.30
N VAL A 10 25.18 -1.33 2.36
CA VAL A 10 25.26 0.04 2.85
C VAL A 10 25.72 0.01 4.30
N TYR A 11 26.45 1.05 4.70
CA TYR A 11 27.06 1.20 6.01
C TYR A 11 26.54 2.46 6.71
N PRO A 12 26.70 2.56 8.05
CA PRO A 12 26.45 3.80 8.75
C PRO A 12 27.33 4.92 8.17
N GLY A 13 26.73 6.06 7.84
CA GLY A 13 27.35 7.19 7.15
C GLY A 13 27.04 7.29 5.65
N ASP A 14 26.50 6.24 5.02
CA ASP A 14 26.29 6.19 3.57
C ASP A 14 25.03 6.95 3.08
N PHE A 15 24.27 7.60 3.98
CA PHE A 15 23.07 8.31 3.58
C PHE A 15 23.40 9.53 2.70
N ASP A 16 23.17 9.38 1.40
CA ASP A 16 23.16 10.48 0.44
C ASP A 16 21.73 10.75 -0.05
N PRO A 17 21.15 11.91 0.26
CA PRO A 17 19.83 12.23 -0.23
C PRO A 17 19.69 12.23 -1.75
N ALA A 18 20.73 12.54 -2.51
CA ALA A 18 20.67 12.52 -3.98
C ALA A 18 20.45 11.11 -4.55
N LEU A 19 20.72 10.05 -3.76
CA LEU A 19 20.49 8.65 -4.10
C LEU A 19 19.18 8.09 -3.51
N CYS A 20 18.56 8.80 -2.57
CA CYS A 20 17.42 8.33 -1.78
C CYS A 20 16.11 9.09 -2.06
N VAL A 21 16.15 10.23 -2.75
CA VAL A 21 14.96 10.96 -3.20
C VAL A 21 15.12 11.41 -4.64
N ILE A 22 14.00 11.65 -5.33
CA ILE A 22 14.08 12.05 -6.74
C ILE A 22 14.50 13.53 -6.89
N PRO A 23 15.10 13.92 -8.02
CA PRO A 23 15.57 15.29 -8.23
C PRO A 23 14.50 16.38 -8.04
N LYS A 24 13.25 16.11 -8.47
CA LYS A 24 12.12 17.05 -8.34
C LYS A 24 11.83 17.40 -6.88
N THR A 25 12.02 16.47 -5.94
CA THR A 25 11.70 16.63 -4.52
C THR A 25 12.89 17.05 -3.69
N LEU A 26 14.11 17.00 -4.25
CA LEU A 26 15.30 17.51 -3.58
C LEU A 26 15.04 18.96 -3.14
N ASN A 27 14.77 19.89 -4.04
CA ASN A 27 14.64 21.30 -3.64
C ASN A 27 13.20 21.75 -3.39
N ALA A 28 12.27 20.81 -3.23
CA ALA A 28 10.86 21.11 -3.01
C ALA A 28 10.61 21.57 -1.56
N THR A 29 9.75 22.56 -1.40
CA THR A 29 9.26 23.02 -0.09
C THR A 29 7.84 22.49 0.11
N ILE A 30 7.63 21.74 1.19
CA ILE A 30 6.33 21.17 1.52
C ILE A 30 5.23 22.24 1.59
N HIS A 31 4.03 21.92 1.11
CA HIS A 31 2.90 22.84 1.21
C HIS A 31 2.50 23.08 2.68
N PRO A 32 2.12 24.29 3.11
CA PRO A 32 1.88 24.62 4.52
C PRO A 32 0.70 23.85 5.12
N LEU A 33 -0.34 23.59 4.33
CA LEU A 33 -1.48 22.79 4.78
C LEU A 33 -1.06 21.35 5.06
N VAL A 34 -0.23 20.77 4.20
CA VAL A 34 0.31 19.42 4.37
C VAL A 34 1.21 19.39 5.62
N SER A 35 2.15 20.33 5.75
CA SER A 35 2.99 20.46 6.95
C SER A 35 2.16 20.60 8.24
N SER A 36 1.09 21.41 8.19
CA SER A 36 0.18 21.57 9.32
C SER A 36 -0.54 20.28 9.67
N PHE A 37 -0.95 19.47 8.68
CA PHE A 37 -1.59 18.17 8.90
C PHE A 37 -0.67 17.23 9.69
N PHE A 38 0.58 17.07 9.25
CA PHE A 38 1.56 16.23 9.95
C PHE A 38 1.86 16.72 11.39
N SER A 39 1.59 17.99 11.69
CA SER A 39 1.82 18.58 13.00
C SER A 39 0.57 18.60 13.91
N LEU A 40 -0.58 18.08 13.46
CA LEU A 40 -1.83 18.14 14.24
C LEU A 40 -1.79 17.25 15.48
N GLY A 41 -1.31 16.01 15.35
CA GLY A 41 -1.45 14.98 16.37
C GLY A 41 -2.89 14.45 16.53
N ASN A 42 -3.01 13.26 17.12
CA ASN A 42 -4.27 12.51 17.16
C ASN A 42 -5.39 13.24 17.91
N ASP A 43 -5.12 13.95 19.01
CA ASP A 43 -6.15 14.69 19.76
C ASP A 43 -6.87 15.76 18.92
N ARG A 44 -6.11 16.51 18.12
CA ARG A 44 -6.67 17.57 17.25
C ARG A 44 -7.41 16.96 16.07
N ILE A 45 -6.89 15.86 15.52
CA ILE A 45 -7.56 15.07 14.47
C ILE A 45 -8.92 14.56 14.97
N ILE A 46 -8.96 13.93 16.14
CA ILE A 46 -10.19 13.41 16.77
C ILE A 46 -11.22 14.54 16.94
N THR A 47 -10.79 15.66 17.52
CA THR A 47 -11.66 16.81 17.78
C THR A 47 -12.24 17.35 16.48
N ARG A 48 -11.41 17.53 15.44
CA ARG A 48 -11.87 18.04 14.15
C ARG A 48 -12.80 17.05 13.43
N TYR A 49 -12.44 15.76 13.43
CA TYR A 49 -13.24 14.72 12.80
C TYR A 49 -14.63 14.58 13.43
N LYS A 50 -14.73 14.66 14.77
CA LYS A 50 -16.00 14.67 15.51
C LYS A 50 -16.88 15.88 15.14
N ASN A 51 -16.30 17.06 15.00
CA ASN A 51 -17.06 18.26 14.61
C ASN A 51 -17.66 18.16 13.20
N LEU A 52 -16.95 17.49 12.29
CA LEU A 52 -17.44 17.20 10.93
C LEU A 52 -18.41 16.02 10.89
N ASN A 53 -18.33 15.13 11.88
CA ASN A 53 -19.12 13.91 11.97
C ASN A 53 -19.75 13.77 13.38
N PRO A 54 -20.82 14.55 13.69
CA PRO A 54 -21.40 14.60 15.04
C PRO A 54 -21.89 13.25 15.57
N GLN A 55 -22.16 12.28 14.70
CA GLN A 55 -22.57 10.92 15.05
C GLN A 55 -21.44 10.00 15.54
N VAL A 56 -20.17 10.38 15.35
CA VAL A 56 -19.02 9.51 15.67
C VAL A 56 -18.81 9.38 17.18
N ASP A 57 -18.60 8.17 17.66
CA ASP A 57 -18.12 7.90 19.01
C ASP A 57 -16.62 8.24 19.12
N VAL A 58 -16.32 9.24 19.94
CA VAL A 58 -14.97 9.77 20.14
C VAL A 58 -14.06 8.76 20.83
N ASN A 59 -14.59 7.91 21.71
CA ASN A 59 -13.79 6.91 22.41
C ASN A 59 -13.39 5.78 21.45
N VAL A 60 -14.31 5.35 20.58
CA VAL A 60 -13.99 4.36 19.55
C VAL A 60 -12.93 4.93 18.57
N LEU A 61 -13.10 6.17 18.10
CA LEU A 61 -12.11 6.81 17.23
C LEU A 61 -10.74 6.92 17.90
N ARG A 62 -10.69 7.32 19.17
CA ARG A 62 -9.44 7.38 19.94
C ARG A 62 -8.77 6.02 20.03
N ASN A 63 -9.53 4.98 20.41
CA ASN A 63 -9.01 3.61 20.48
C ASN A 63 -8.47 3.12 19.13
N CYS A 64 -9.08 3.52 18.01
CA CYS A 64 -8.55 3.22 16.68
C CYS A 64 -7.21 3.93 16.42
N LEU A 65 -7.10 5.21 16.74
CA LEU A 65 -5.87 5.97 16.50
C LEU A 65 -4.72 5.57 17.46
N GLU A 66 -5.04 5.08 18.66
CA GLU A 66 -4.09 4.55 19.65
C GLU A 66 -3.76 3.07 19.44
N TYR A 67 -4.41 2.40 18.47
CA TYR A 67 -4.19 0.98 18.22
C TYR A 67 -2.75 0.72 17.75
N ASN A 68 -2.10 -0.29 18.35
CA ASN A 68 -0.76 -0.75 17.97
C ASN A 68 -0.89 -2.10 17.23
N PRO A 69 -0.77 -2.13 15.89
CA PRO A 69 -0.86 -3.35 15.10
C PRO A 69 0.20 -4.38 15.46
N LYS A 70 -0.17 -5.67 15.43
CA LYS A 70 0.77 -6.76 15.70
C LYS A 70 1.58 -7.15 14.47
N PHE A 71 0.95 -7.19 13.30
CA PHE A 71 1.49 -7.73 12.06
C PHE A 71 1.63 -6.69 10.96
N TYR A 72 0.83 -5.62 11.01
CA TYR A 72 0.69 -4.65 9.92
C TYR A 72 1.04 -3.22 10.35
N LYS A 73 2.27 -3.03 10.84
CA LYS A 73 2.73 -1.78 11.47
C LYS A 73 3.11 -0.66 10.51
N TRP A 74 3.36 -0.98 9.24
CA TRP A 74 3.67 -0.01 8.20
C TRP A 74 2.82 -0.31 6.96
N ALA A 75 2.00 0.63 6.54
CA ALA A 75 1.03 0.37 5.48
C ALA A 75 0.74 1.65 4.71
N ALA A 76 0.20 1.51 3.51
CA ALA A 76 -0.46 2.61 2.85
C ALA A 76 -1.78 2.16 2.26
N SER A 77 -2.69 3.11 2.10
CA SER A 77 -3.91 2.92 1.33
C SER A 77 -3.95 3.91 0.18
N ASP A 78 -4.50 3.45 -0.94
CA ASP A 78 -4.85 4.31 -2.06
C ASP A 78 -6.31 4.71 -1.92
N LEU A 79 -6.56 6.02 -2.02
CA LEU A 79 -7.85 6.61 -1.77
C LEU A 79 -8.32 7.45 -2.94
N PHE A 80 -9.63 7.51 -3.13
CA PHE A 80 -10.26 8.52 -3.98
C PHE A 80 -11.00 9.55 -3.14
N ASN A 81 -10.88 10.81 -3.55
CA ASN A 81 -11.75 11.89 -3.11
C ASN A 81 -13.01 11.89 -4.02
N VAL A 82 -14.15 11.57 -3.42
CA VAL A 82 -15.40 11.29 -4.14
C VAL A 82 -16.57 12.04 -3.53
N ILE A 83 -17.68 12.10 -4.26
CA ILE A 83 -19.01 12.30 -3.69
C ILE A 83 -19.81 10.99 -3.71
N ASP A 84 -20.71 10.82 -2.75
CA ASP A 84 -21.79 9.83 -2.89
C ASP A 84 -22.97 10.39 -3.69
N SER A 85 -24.01 9.57 -3.83
CA SER A 85 -25.25 9.94 -4.52
C SER A 85 -26.02 11.12 -3.90
N ASN A 86 -25.71 11.51 -2.67
CA ASN A 86 -26.30 12.67 -1.99
C ASN A 86 -25.41 13.92 -2.10
N GLY A 87 -24.29 13.83 -2.83
CA GLY A 87 -23.32 14.92 -2.94
C GLY A 87 -22.40 15.06 -1.72
N LYS A 88 -22.37 14.09 -0.80
CA LYS A 88 -21.48 14.14 0.36
C LYS A 88 -20.05 13.82 -0.09
N ARG A 89 -19.17 14.82 0.03
CA ARG A 89 -17.73 14.65 -0.18
C ARG A 89 -17.10 13.78 0.91
N GLN A 90 -16.27 12.81 0.52
CA GLN A 90 -15.56 11.92 1.43
C GLN A 90 -14.39 11.19 0.74
N MET A 91 -13.48 10.69 1.56
CA MET A 91 -12.43 9.77 1.14
C MET A 91 -12.91 8.32 1.22
N ILE A 92 -12.58 7.53 0.21
CA ILE A 92 -12.85 6.08 0.15
C ILE A 92 -11.57 5.30 -0.16
N ILE A 93 -11.45 4.10 0.38
CA ILE A 93 -10.33 3.17 0.15
C ILE A 93 -10.57 2.40 -1.14
N ILE A 94 -9.53 2.32 -1.97
CA ILE A 94 -9.52 1.54 -3.22
C ILE A 94 -8.67 0.29 -3.07
N GLU A 95 -7.50 0.42 -2.46
CA GLU A 95 -6.63 -0.69 -2.10
C GLU A 95 -5.76 -0.35 -0.89
N SER A 96 -5.13 -1.38 -0.31
CA SER A 96 -4.18 -1.25 0.81
C SER A 96 -2.96 -2.12 0.54
N GLY A 97 -1.77 -1.60 0.86
CA GLY A 97 -0.48 -2.15 0.49
C GLY A 97 0.45 -2.37 1.69
N SER A 98 1.10 -3.54 1.76
CA SER A 98 2.05 -3.87 2.85
C SER A 98 3.54 -3.70 2.53
N SER A 99 3.84 -3.22 1.32
CA SER A 99 5.17 -2.77 0.91
C SER A 99 5.06 -1.42 0.18
N PRO A 100 4.48 -0.38 0.80
CA PRO A 100 4.18 0.84 0.07
C PRO A 100 5.44 1.61 -0.33
N ALA A 101 5.35 2.36 -1.42
CA ALA A 101 6.40 3.27 -1.88
C ALA A 101 5.85 4.70 -1.98
N GLY A 102 6.72 5.69 -1.81
CA GLY A 102 6.36 7.10 -1.94
C GLY A 102 7.27 8.07 -1.18
N GLN A 103 8.13 7.60 -0.28
CA GLN A 103 9.04 8.48 0.47
C GLN A 103 10.03 9.19 -0.44
N TYR A 104 10.49 8.54 -1.52
CA TYR A 104 11.39 9.20 -2.49
C TYR A 104 10.76 10.45 -3.11
N GLY A 105 9.42 10.51 -3.11
CA GLY A 105 8.58 11.57 -3.69
C GLY A 105 8.13 12.64 -2.68
N MET A 106 8.46 12.50 -1.40
CA MET A 106 7.93 13.39 -0.35
C MET A 106 8.89 14.57 -0.08
N PRO A 107 8.42 15.83 -0.15
CA PRO A 107 9.21 16.98 0.27
C PRO A 107 9.56 16.93 1.76
N LEU A 108 10.64 17.62 2.14
CA LEU A 108 11.05 17.75 3.54
C LEU A 108 9.96 18.43 4.38
N PHE A 109 9.58 17.79 5.49
CA PHE A 109 8.63 18.38 6.46
C PHE A 109 9.11 19.71 7.06
N ASN A 110 10.43 19.86 7.23
CA ASN A 110 11.10 21.05 7.75
C ASN A 110 12.51 21.13 7.15
N ILE A 111 13.01 22.33 6.86
CA ILE A 111 14.37 22.53 6.34
C ILE A 111 15.47 22.14 7.34
N ASN A 112 15.15 22.15 8.64
CA ASN A 112 16.05 21.70 9.72
C ASN A 112 16.03 20.18 9.93
N ASN A 113 15.08 19.48 9.30
CA ASN A 113 15.03 18.03 9.31
C ASN A 113 16.04 17.48 8.30
N LYS A 114 16.76 16.41 8.68
CA LYS A 114 17.57 15.67 7.71
C LYS A 114 16.63 14.95 6.73
N ARG A 115 17.00 14.82 5.46
CA ARG A 115 16.20 14.12 4.42
C ARG A 115 15.93 12.65 4.70
N GLN A 116 16.61 12.10 5.69
CA GLN A 116 16.35 10.77 6.21
C GLN A 116 15.03 10.69 6.98
N ASN A 117 14.40 11.81 7.35
CA ASN A 117 13.36 11.83 8.38
C ASN A 117 12.12 11.00 8.06
N GLY A 118 11.68 10.91 6.80
CA GLY A 118 10.59 10.01 6.44
C GLY A 118 10.97 8.52 6.64
N TYR A 119 12.07 8.11 6.01
CA TYR A 119 12.61 6.75 6.13
C TYR A 119 12.89 6.37 7.60
N LYS A 120 13.65 7.21 8.29
CA LYS A 120 14.02 7.05 9.71
C LYS A 120 12.80 6.98 10.61
N HIS A 121 11.76 7.78 10.35
CA HIS A 121 10.53 7.70 11.13
C HIS A 121 9.89 6.32 11.03
N VAL A 122 9.73 5.75 9.83
CA VAL A 122 9.22 4.38 9.64
C VAL A 122 10.09 3.35 10.37
N ILE A 123 11.42 3.50 10.27
CA ILE A 123 12.33 2.59 10.96
C ILE A 123 12.14 2.68 12.48
N GLN A 124 12.03 3.89 13.03
CA GLN A 124 11.92 4.11 14.47
C GLN A 124 10.57 3.70 15.06
N THR A 125 9.46 3.98 14.36
CA THR A 125 8.12 3.66 14.86
C THR A 125 7.73 2.21 14.59
N ALA A 126 8.19 1.62 13.49
CA ALA A 126 7.72 0.29 13.07
C ALA A 126 8.82 -0.78 13.06
N PHE A 127 9.86 -0.62 12.23
CA PHE A 127 10.86 -1.69 12.03
C PHE A 127 11.69 -1.97 13.29
N LYS A 128 11.96 -0.95 14.10
CA LYS A 128 12.71 -1.07 15.36
C LYS A 128 12.07 -2.06 16.33
N GLU A 129 10.73 -2.11 16.40
CA GLU A 129 10.04 -3.10 17.21
C GLU A 129 10.27 -4.52 16.65
N ALA A 130 10.18 -4.69 15.33
CA ALA A 130 10.47 -5.99 14.71
C ALA A 130 11.92 -6.44 14.95
N LEU A 131 12.88 -5.50 14.98
CA LEU A 131 14.28 -5.80 15.30
C LEU A 131 14.48 -6.27 16.75
N LYS A 132 13.64 -5.83 17.71
CA LYS A 132 13.72 -6.32 19.11
C LYS A 132 13.39 -7.80 19.22
N ASP A 133 12.51 -8.29 18.35
CA ASP A 133 12.09 -9.70 18.31
C ASP A 133 13.10 -10.60 17.57
N ALA A 134 14.07 -10.01 16.86
CA ALA A 134 15.08 -10.75 16.12
C ALA A 134 16.22 -11.22 17.06
N ASP A 135 16.58 -12.50 16.99
CA ASP A 135 17.73 -13.04 17.71
C ASP A 135 19.04 -12.55 17.05
N PRO A 136 19.88 -11.76 17.75
CA PRO A 136 21.12 -11.23 17.19
C PRO A 136 22.12 -12.29 16.72
N SER A 137 22.04 -13.51 17.25
CA SER A 137 22.92 -14.62 16.85
C SER A 137 22.57 -15.23 15.49
N LEU A 138 21.40 -14.89 14.93
CA LEU A 138 20.91 -15.44 13.66
C LEU A 138 21.41 -14.70 12.42
N GLY A 139 22.34 -13.75 12.58
CA GLY A 139 23.05 -13.13 11.45
C GLY A 139 22.72 -11.66 11.24
N GLU A 140 22.77 -11.22 9.99
CA GLU A 140 22.85 -9.81 9.59
C GLU A 140 21.47 -9.22 9.23
N LEU A 141 21.43 -8.00 8.69
CA LEU A 141 20.21 -7.31 8.26
C LEU A 141 20.12 -7.20 6.75
N ALA A 142 18.90 -7.22 6.22
CA ALA A 142 18.66 -7.05 4.80
C ALA A 142 17.42 -6.19 4.48
N VAL A 143 17.44 -5.55 3.32
CA VAL A 143 16.29 -5.04 2.59
C VAL A 143 16.17 -5.81 1.29
N VAL A 144 15.03 -6.47 1.07
CA VAL A 144 14.80 -7.32 -0.10
C VAL A 144 13.66 -6.73 -0.93
N TYR A 145 13.86 -6.61 -2.24
CA TYR A 145 12.89 -6.03 -3.17
C TYR A 145 12.92 -6.72 -4.54
N ASP A 146 11.91 -6.50 -5.36
CA ASP A 146 11.74 -7.16 -6.67
C ASP A 146 11.60 -6.20 -7.85
N LYS A 147 11.38 -4.91 -7.58
CA LYS A 147 11.16 -3.91 -8.62
C LYS A 147 12.39 -3.02 -8.81
N ALA A 148 13.09 -3.16 -9.93
CA ALA A 148 14.30 -2.37 -10.23
C ALA A 148 14.08 -0.87 -10.04
N ASN A 149 12.93 -0.37 -10.50
CA ASN A 149 12.62 1.04 -10.40
C ASN A 149 12.27 1.50 -8.97
N ASN A 150 12.32 0.66 -7.93
CA ASN A 150 12.19 1.08 -6.53
C ASN A 150 13.55 1.38 -5.87
N GLU A 151 14.69 1.18 -6.54
CA GLU A 151 16.03 1.25 -5.93
C GLU A 151 16.28 2.53 -5.09
N ILE A 152 15.77 3.68 -5.52
CA ILE A 152 15.87 4.96 -4.78
C ILE A 152 15.19 4.86 -3.39
N GLU A 153 13.96 4.34 -3.33
CA GLU A 153 13.23 4.12 -2.06
C GLU A 153 13.97 3.13 -1.17
N ILE A 154 14.43 2.03 -1.77
CA ILE A 154 15.11 0.93 -1.07
C ILE A 154 16.42 1.40 -0.45
N THR A 155 17.18 2.21 -1.20
CA THR A 155 18.43 2.79 -0.71
C THR A 155 18.15 3.72 0.48
N GLY A 156 17.05 4.49 0.44
CA GLY A 156 16.59 5.30 1.57
C GLY A 156 16.27 4.50 2.83
N TYR A 157 15.51 3.40 2.72
CA TYR A 157 15.24 2.53 3.87
C TYR A 157 16.48 1.82 4.38
N ALA A 158 17.30 1.25 3.50
CA ALA A 158 18.48 0.49 3.91
C ALA A 158 19.50 1.35 4.65
N THR A 159 19.75 2.57 4.17
CA THR A 159 20.63 3.54 4.85
C THR A 159 20.02 4.01 6.19
N ALA A 160 18.70 4.19 6.27
CA ALA A 160 18.01 4.47 7.54
C ALA A 160 18.11 3.32 8.54
N ILE A 161 17.98 2.07 8.11
CA ILE A 161 18.17 0.89 8.96
C ILE A 161 19.62 0.82 9.42
N SER A 162 20.58 0.99 8.52
CA SER A 162 22.00 0.91 8.84
C SER A 162 22.43 1.95 9.89
N GLU A 163 21.94 3.18 9.77
CA GLU A 163 22.18 4.26 10.75
C GLU A 163 21.56 3.96 12.12
N GLU A 164 20.31 3.49 12.18
CA GLU A 164 19.64 3.20 13.45
C GLU A 164 20.21 1.96 14.14
N ALA A 165 20.55 0.91 13.37
CA ALA A 165 21.08 -0.35 13.87
C ALA A 165 22.60 -0.32 14.11
N LYS A 166 23.31 0.67 13.54
CA LYS A 166 24.77 0.84 13.60
C LYS A 166 25.55 -0.37 13.08
N GLU A 167 25.04 -0.99 12.02
CA GLU A 167 25.65 -2.14 11.33
C GLU A 167 25.35 -2.05 9.83
N HIS A 168 26.04 -2.84 9.00
CA HIS A 168 25.76 -2.86 7.57
C HIS A 168 24.43 -3.54 7.26
N VAL A 169 23.82 -3.15 6.15
CA VAL A 169 22.57 -3.73 5.66
C VAL A 169 22.76 -4.17 4.22
N TRP A 170 22.34 -5.41 3.92
CA TRP A 170 22.28 -5.88 2.54
C TRP A 170 21.08 -5.28 1.82
N ILE A 171 21.28 -4.84 0.59
CA ILE A 171 20.20 -4.53 -0.34
C ILE A 171 20.22 -5.62 -1.40
N VAL A 172 19.10 -6.34 -1.54
CA VAL A 172 18.99 -7.49 -2.42
C VAL A 172 17.80 -7.33 -3.36
N MET A 173 18.09 -7.34 -4.65
CA MET A 173 17.10 -7.37 -5.70
C MET A 173 16.83 -8.82 -6.13
N LEU A 174 15.58 -9.26 -6.00
CA LEU A 174 15.09 -10.49 -6.57
C LEU A 174 14.66 -10.24 -8.02
N GLN A 175 14.96 -11.18 -8.90
CA GLN A 175 14.56 -11.09 -10.30
C GLN A 175 13.27 -11.88 -10.52
N ASP A 176 12.34 -11.27 -11.26
CA ASP A 176 11.08 -11.91 -11.67
C ASP A 176 11.29 -12.70 -12.97
N ASP A 177 12.28 -13.60 -12.95
CA ASP A 177 12.67 -14.45 -14.09
C ASP A 177 13.24 -15.77 -13.53
N ASP A 178 12.59 -16.87 -13.88
CA ASP A 178 12.86 -18.23 -13.39
C ASP A 178 14.20 -18.79 -13.86
N ARG A 179 14.81 -18.18 -14.89
CA ARG A 179 16.14 -18.53 -15.39
C ARG A 179 17.26 -18.04 -14.47
N TYR A 180 16.95 -17.12 -13.55
CA TYR A 180 17.93 -16.57 -12.62
C TYR A 180 17.84 -17.25 -11.27
N GLU A 181 18.98 -17.79 -10.85
CA GLU A 181 19.14 -18.28 -9.50
C GLU A 181 19.04 -17.10 -8.52
N GLN A 182 18.06 -17.19 -7.62
CA GLN A 182 17.79 -16.11 -6.69
C GLN A 182 18.93 -16.00 -5.67
N PRO A 183 19.31 -14.77 -5.27
CA PRO A 183 20.37 -14.55 -4.29
C PRO A 183 19.92 -14.81 -2.84
N ILE A 184 18.79 -15.49 -2.66
CA ILE A 184 18.23 -15.85 -1.35
C ILE A 184 17.94 -17.34 -1.30
N LYS A 185 18.10 -17.92 -0.10
CA LYS A 185 17.61 -19.27 0.21
C LYS A 185 17.12 -19.33 1.65
N TRP A 186 16.36 -20.38 1.96
CA TRP A 186 15.87 -20.65 3.30
C TRP A 186 16.41 -21.99 3.80
N GLU A 187 17.11 -21.98 4.93
CA GLU A 187 17.62 -23.20 5.58
C GLU A 187 17.30 -23.11 7.08
N ASN A 188 16.66 -24.16 7.62
CA ASN A 188 16.27 -24.22 9.04
C ASN A 188 15.47 -22.99 9.53
N GLN A 189 14.59 -22.47 8.67
CA GLN A 189 13.78 -21.25 8.87
C GLN A 189 14.57 -19.93 8.94
N ILE A 190 15.84 -19.94 8.55
CA ILE A 190 16.69 -18.75 8.47
C ILE A 190 16.89 -18.40 6.99
N MET A 191 16.71 -17.12 6.66
CA MET A 191 17.02 -16.58 5.34
C MET A 191 18.53 -16.40 5.21
N TYR A 192 19.08 -16.80 4.08
CA TYR A 192 20.47 -16.52 3.72
C TYR A 192 20.52 -15.69 2.44
N ILE A 193 21.50 -14.79 2.36
CA ILE A 193 21.81 -14.02 1.16
C ILE A 193 23.16 -14.47 0.60
N ARG A 194 23.24 -14.71 -0.71
CA ARG A 194 24.50 -15.05 -1.39
C ARG A 194 25.17 -13.80 -1.88
N ASP A 195 26.37 -13.45 -1.41
CA ASP A 195 27.09 -12.29 -1.92
C ASP A 195 27.71 -12.51 -3.32
N GLN A 196 28.44 -11.50 -3.80
CA GLN A 196 29.12 -11.53 -5.11
C GLN A 196 30.23 -12.59 -5.20
N GLU A 197 30.79 -13.01 -4.06
CA GLU A 197 31.83 -14.04 -3.99
C GLU A 197 31.21 -15.45 -3.87
N GLY A 198 29.88 -15.56 -3.82
CA GLY A 198 29.16 -16.81 -3.67
C GLY A 198 29.00 -17.28 -2.22
N VAL A 199 29.34 -16.43 -1.24
CA VAL A 199 29.26 -16.76 0.19
C VAL A 199 27.85 -16.49 0.71
N TRP A 200 27.30 -17.44 1.47
CA TRP A 200 25.97 -17.33 2.07
C TRP A 200 26.04 -16.73 3.48
N HIS A 201 25.32 -15.62 3.69
CA HIS A 201 25.26 -14.90 4.95
C HIS A 201 23.88 -15.07 5.59
N PRO A 202 23.78 -15.53 6.85
CA PRO A 202 22.50 -15.66 7.53
C PRO A 202 21.93 -14.28 7.88
N ILE A 203 20.60 -14.15 7.86
CA ILE A 203 19.89 -12.90 8.10
C ILE A 203 18.91 -13.06 9.25
N ARG A 204 19.06 -12.24 10.30
CA ARG A 204 18.17 -12.27 11.46
C ARG A 204 16.89 -11.47 11.26
N ALA A 205 16.95 -10.40 10.46
CA ALA A 205 15.79 -9.58 10.13
C ALA A 205 15.87 -8.99 8.73
N CYS A 206 14.73 -8.99 8.05
CA CYS A 206 14.56 -8.55 6.68
C CYS A 206 13.44 -7.52 6.58
N PHE A 207 13.77 -6.34 6.05
CA PHE A 207 12.79 -5.36 5.59
C PHE A 207 12.34 -5.76 4.17
N LYS A 208 11.16 -6.35 4.06
CA LYS A 208 10.58 -6.81 2.80
C LYS A 208 9.88 -5.68 2.08
N HIS A 209 10.37 -5.33 0.89
CA HIS A 209 9.74 -4.38 -0.03
C HIS A 209 9.41 -5.06 -1.36
N MET A 210 8.38 -5.91 -1.34
CA MET A 210 8.01 -6.76 -2.48
C MET A 210 6.72 -6.26 -3.11
N ALA A 211 6.71 -6.04 -4.42
CA ALA A 211 5.51 -5.70 -5.17
C ALA A 211 4.72 -6.96 -5.59
N HIS A 212 5.42 -8.04 -5.96
CA HIS A 212 4.86 -9.20 -6.62
C HIS A 212 4.96 -10.45 -5.74
N LYS A 213 3.80 -11.09 -5.49
CA LYS A 213 3.65 -12.41 -4.86
C LYS A 213 4.65 -12.72 -3.73
N PRO A 214 4.73 -11.91 -2.65
CA PRO A 214 5.74 -12.08 -1.61
C PRO A 214 5.75 -13.47 -0.95
N TRP A 215 4.59 -14.15 -0.90
CA TRP A 215 4.44 -15.51 -0.37
C TRP A 215 5.18 -16.59 -1.16
N THR A 216 5.63 -16.30 -2.40
CA THR A 216 6.46 -17.21 -3.20
C THR A 216 7.95 -17.13 -2.89
N ARG A 217 8.36 -16.12 -2.09
CA ARG A 217 9.77 -15.84 -1.76
C ARG A 217 10.05 -15.93 -0.27
N PHE A 218 9.03 -15.73 0.56
CA PHE A 218 9.12 -15.72 2.01
C PHE A 218 8.10 -16.72 2.60
N PRO A 219 8.53 -17.63 3.48
CA PRO A 219 7.63 -18.59 4.13
C PRO A 219 6.71 -17.90 5.13
N LEU A 220 5.59 -18.55 5.44
CA LEU A 220 4.67 -18.10 6.48
C LEU A 220 5.31 -18.11 7.87
N LYS A 221 6.26 -19.02 8.09
CA LYS A 221 6.95 -19.21 9.36
C LYS A 221 8.46 -19.13 9.16
N SER A 222 9.10 -18.25 9.91
CA SER A 222 10.54 -18.05 9.86
C SER A 222 11.10 -17.71 11.23
N LYS A 223 12.37 -18.05 11.45
CA LYS A 223 13.20 -17.51 12.55
C LYS A 223 13.76 -16.13 12.20
N THR A 224 14.07 -15.89 10.93
CA THR A 224 14.31 -14.54 10.42
C THR A 224 13.05 -13.71 10.59
N VAL A 225 13.14 -12.55 11.21
CA VAL A 225 12.01 -11.61 11.28
C VAL A 225 11.79 -10.96 9.92
N VAL A 226 10.61 -11.13 9.32
CA VAL A 226 10.24 -10.52 8.04
C VAL A 226 9.25 -9.38 8.27
N PHE A 227 9.60 -8.18 7.83
CA PHE A 227 8.82 -6.96 8.06
C PHE A 227 8.26 -6.37 6.76
N ASN A 228 6.95 -6.13 6.61
CA ASN A 228 5.88 -6.70 7.42
C ASN A 228 5.78 -8.22 7.23
N ASN A 229 5.13 -8.89 8.18
CA ASN A 229 4.93 -10.34 8.13
C ASN A 229 4.13 -10.73 6.86
N ILE A 230 4.45 -11.87 6.25
CA ILE A 230 3.77 -12.39 5.06
C ILE A 230 2.26 -12.55 5.26
N ILE A 231 1.82 -12.84 6.49
CA ILE A 231 0.39 -12.90 6.80
C ILE A 231 -0.33 -11.58 6.51
N SER A 232 0.32 -10.43 6.70
CA SER A 232 -0.27 -9.13 6.37
C SER A 232 -0.50 -8.96 4.86
N CYS A 233 0.34 -9.59 4.03
CA CYS A 233 0.16 -9.62 2.58
C CYS A 233 -1.09 -10.43 2.21
N LEU A 234 -1.24 -11.62 2.81
CA LEU A 234 -2.36 -12.53 2.55
C LEU A 234 -3.69 -12.02 3.12
N ALA A 235 -3.67 -11.39 4.29
CA ALA A 235 -4.85 -10.90 5.00
C ALA A 235 -5.47 -9.64 4.37
N GLY A 236 -4.77 -8.97 3.45
CA GLY A 236 -5.32 -7.85 2.71
C GLY A 236 -4.31 -6.89 2.10
N GLY A 237 -3.08 -6.85 2.62
CA GLY A 237 -2.05 -5.91 2.17
C GLY A 237 -1.47 -6.19 0.78
N HIS A 238 -1.72 -7.37 0.20
CA HIS A 238 -1.47 -7.72 -1.22
C HIS A 238 -2.58 -8.62 -1.78
N ASN A 239 -3.73 -8.69 -1.10
CA ASN A 239 -4.84 -9.54 -1.48
C ASN A 239 -6.15 -8.74 -1.39
N LYS A 240 -6.63 -8.26 -2.53
CA LYS A 240 -7.81 -7.39 -2.61
C LYS A 240 -9.10 -8.07 -2.14
N SER A 241 -9.22 -9.39 -2.34
CA SER A 241 -10.35 -10.18 -1.85
C SER A 241 -10.39 -10.19 -0.32
N MET A 242 -9.24 -10.47 0.30
CA MET A 242 -9.12 -10.48 1.76
C MET A 242 -9.20 -9.08 2.38
N ALA A 243 -8.74 -8.04 1.68
CA ALA A 243 -8.93 -6.66 2.12
C ALA A 243 -10.42 -6.32 2.24
N SER A 244 -11.22 -6.57 1.20
CA SER A 244 -12.67 -6.32 1.21
C SER A 244 -13.36 -7.03 2.38
N LYS A 245 -13.05 -8.32 2.59
CA LYS A 245 -13.63 -9.11 3.69
C LYS A 245 -13.22 -8.61 5.06
N SER A 246 -11.96 -8.19 5.20
CA SER A 246 -11.46 -7.59 6.43
C SER A 246 -12.22 -6.30 6.75
N PHE A 247 -12.45 -5.46 5.72
CA PHE A 247 -13.17 -4.21 5.88
C PHE A 247 -14.63 -4.43 6.29
N GLU A 248 -15.32 -5.38 5.66
CA GLU A 248 -16.70 -5.74 6.02
C GLU A 248 -16.81 -6.24 7.46
N LEU A 249 -15.92 -7.16 7.87
CA LEU A 249 -15.90 -7.68 9.23
C LEU A 249 -15.67 -6.57 10.26
N PHE A 250 -14.71 -5.68 9.99
CA PHE A 250 -14.42 -4.60 10.92
C PHE A 250 -15.52 -3.53 10.94
N ASN A 251 -16.16 -3.25 9.79
CA ASN A 251 -17.34 -2.38 9.75
C ASN A 251 -18.49 -2.92 10.60
N ASN A 252 -18.68 -4.25 10.63
CA ASN A 252 -19.67 -4.87 11.51
C ASN A 252 -19.32 -4.68 12.99
N GLU A 253 -18.03 -4.78 13.34
CA GLU A 253 -17.56 -4.50 14.71
C GLU A 253 -17.72 -3.03 15.12
N LEU A 254 -17.56 -2.10 14.16
CA LEU A 254 -17.73 -0.66 14.36
C LEU A 254 -19.19 -0.21 14.33
N SER A 255 -20.14 -1.13 14.08
CA SER A 255 -21.55 -0.79 13.96
C SER A 255 -22.07 -0.01 15.18
N GLY A 256 -22.79 1.09 14.93
CA GLY A 256 -23.28 1.99 15.97
C GLY A 256 -22.28 3.07 16.44
N SER A 257 -21.00 2.97 16.10
CA SER A 257 -19.99 4.00 16.47
C SER A 257 -19.98 5.22 15.56
N GLY A 258 -20.68 5.18 14.42
CA GLY A 258 -20.61 6.23 13.39
C GLY A 258 -19.32 6.21 12.55
N LEU A 259 -18.41 5.26 12.80
CA LEU A 259 -17.23 4.99 11.98
C LEU A 259 -17.50 3.83 11.02
N ALA A 260 -16.92 3.91 9.83
CA ALA A 260 -16.86 2.82 8.87
C ALA A 260 -15.70 3.07 7.89
N ILE A 261 -15.08 1.99 7.44
CA ILE A 261 -14.26 1.98 6.23
C ILE A 261 -15.21 2.10 5.05
N ARG A 262 -14.97 3.10 4.22
CA ARG A 262 -15.75 3.36 3.01
C ARG A 262 -14.94 2.90 1.82
N PHE A 263 -15.52 2.02 1.02
CA PHE A 263 -14.91 1.46 -0.19
C PHE A 263 -16.03 1.14 -1.18
N PRO A 264 -15.75 1.09 -2.49
CA PRO A 264 -16.77 0.72 -3.48
C PRO A 264 -17.27 -0.71 -3.24
N GLU A 265 -18.55 -0.95 -3.54
CA GLU A 265 -19.14 -2.30 -3.50
C GLU A 265 -18.23 -3.28 -4.24
N THR A 266 -17.86 -4.38 -3.59
CA THR A 266 -16.89 -5.35 -4.12
C THR A 266 -17.41 -6.76 -3.91
N ILE A 267 -17.62 -7.49 -5.01
CA ILE A 267 -17.97 -8.91 -4.99
C ILE A 267 -16.67 -9.71 -5.11
N CYS A 268 -16.41 -10.55 -4.10
CA CYS A 268 -15.18 -11.35 -4.01
C CYS A 268 -15.40 -12.78 -4.49
N ASN A 269 -14.29 -13.50 -4.75
CA ASN A 269 -14.26 -14.92 -5.14
C ASN A 269 -15.05 -15.26 -6.42
N VAL A 270 -15.14 -14.31 -7.35
CA VAL A 270 -15.95 -14.45 -8.56
C VAL A 270 -15.21 -15.35 -9.56
N ASN A 271 -15.88 -16.39 -10.05
CA ASN A 271 -15.35 -17.20 -11.16
C ASN A 271 -15.50 -16.44 -12.48
N LYS A 272 -14.64 -16.73 -13.46
CA LYS A 272 -14.73 -16.12 -14.80
C LYS A 272 -16.14 -16.23 -15.41
N SER A 273 -16.83 -17.36 -15.24
CA SER A 273 -18.20 -17.59 -15.72
C SER A 273 -19.28 -16.73 -15.05
N GLU A 274 -19.02 -16.15 -13.89
CA GLU A 274 -19.98 -15.37 -13.09
C GLU A 274 -19.82 -13.85 -13.30
N ILE A 275 -18.74 -13.42 -13.96
CA ILE A 275 -18.37 -12.01 -14.12
C ILE A 275 -19.49 -11.21 -14.80
N SER A 276 -20.06 -11.71 -15.89
CA SER A 276 -21.11 -10.98 -16.63
C SER A 276 -22.32 -10.69 -15.72
N SER A 277 -22.77 -11.67 -14.92
CA SER A 277 -23.88 -11.48 -13.98
C SER A 277 -23.53 -10.48 -12.88
N CYS A 278 -22.29 -10.45 -12.41
CA CYS A 278 -21.84 -9.46 -11.42
C CYS A 278 -21.87 -8.04 -12.00
N ILE A 279 -21.40 -7.85 -13.23
CA ILE A 279 -21.39 -6.56 -13.91
C ILE A 279 -22.82 -6.06 -14.16
N GLU A 280 -23.73 -6.94 -14.58
CA GLU A 280 -25.15 -6.62 -14.75
C GLU A 280 -25.77 -6.10 -13.43
N LYS A 281 -25.49 -6.77 -12.30
CA LYS A 281 -25.95 -6.34 -10.97
C LYS A 281 -25.42 -4.95 -10.58
N MET A 282 -24.22 -4.59 -11.05
CA MET A 282 -23.60 -3.27 -10.82
C MET A 282 -24.07 -2.18 -11.81
N GLY A 283 -25.02 -2.49 -12.69
CA GLY A 283 -25.57 -1.55 -13.66
C GLY A 283 -24.77 -1.46 -14.97
N GLY A 284 -24.07 -2.53 -15.33
CA GLY A 284 -23.40 -2.68 -16.64
C GLY A 284 -21.98 -2.12 -16.72
N ARG A 285 -21.46 -1.54 -15.63
CA ARG A 285 -20.08 -1.04 -15.55
C ARG A 285 -19.43 -1.47 -14.24
N ALA A 286 -18.18 -1.90 -14.31
CA ALA A 286 -17.44 -2.36 -13.14
C ALA A 286 -15.93 -2.33 -13.41
N VAL A 287 -15.15 -2.63 -12.38
CA VAL A 287 -13.72 -2.93 -12.47
C VAL A 287 -13.51 -4.38 -12.07
N ILE A 288 -12.97 -5.19 -12.97
CA ILE A 288 -12.52 -6.55 -12.66
C ILE A 288 -11.06 -6.44 -12.24
N LYS A 289 -10.67 -7.10 -11.14
CA LYS A 289 -9.27 -7.16 -10.72
C LYS A 289 -8.86 -8.59 -10.36
N ALA A 290 -7.67 -8.99 -10.78
CA ALA A 290 -7.02 -10.14 -10.14
C ALA A 290 -6.71 -9.77 -8.67
N PRO A 291 -7.06 -10.63 -7.69
CA PRO A 291 -6.98 -10.25 -6.28
C PRO A 291 -5.55 -9.99 -5.79
N TYR A 292 -4.56 -10.61 -6.43
CA TYR A 292 -3.16 -10.66 -5.95
C TYR A 292 -2.20 -9.77 -6.75
N GLY A 293 -2.68 -9.17 -7.84
CA GLY A 293 -1.90 -8.24 -8.65
C GLY A 293 -1.52 -6.98 -7.87
N SER A 294 -0.41 -6.35 -8.26
CA SER A 294 0.03 -5.05 -7.71
C SER A 294 0.51 -4.14 -8.83
N CYS A 295 0.82 -2.88 -8.51
CA CYS A 295 1.19 -1.86 -9.49
C CYS A 295 0.19 -1.75 -10.66
N GLY A 296 -1.10 -1.95 -10.31
CA GLY A 296 -2.27 -2.00 -11.17
C GLY A 296 -2.14 -2.81 -12.46
N GLN A 297 -1.38 -3.88 -12.40
CA GLN A 297 -1.50 -5.00 -13.32
C GLN A 297 -2.81 -5.76 -13.06
N ASP A 298 -3.32 -6.43 -14.09
CA ASP A 298 -4.54 -7.26 -14.03
C ASP A 298 -5.77 -6.51 -13.49
N ILE A 299 -5.90 -5.24 -13.89
CA ILE A 299 -7.08 -4.40 -13.66
C ILE A 299 -7.75 -4.16 -15.02
N TYR A 300 -9.03 -4.48 -15.11
CA TYR A 300 -9.83 -4.34 -16.32
C TYR A 300 -11.02 -3.45 -16.01
N ILE A 301 -11.09 -2.29 -16.65
CA ILE A 301 -12.19 -1.35 -16.51
C ILE A 301 -13.21 -1.68 -17.58
N ILE A 302 -14.43 -2.00 -17.16
CA ILE A 302 -15.50 -2.43 -18.07
C ILE A 302 -16.56 -1.33 -18.11
N THR A 303 -16.64 -0.69 -19.26
CA THR A 303 -17.60 0.37 -19.62
C THR A 303 -18.49 -0.04 -20.79
N ASN A 304 -18.07 -1.04 -21.57
CA ASN A 304 -18.77 -1.56 -22.74
C ASN A 304 -18.48 -3.06 -22.96
N SER A 305 -19.15 -3.66 -23.94
CA SER A 305 -19.06 -5.10 -24.22
C SER A 305 -17.77 -5.53 -24.91
N GLU A 306 -17.07 -4.63 -25.60
CA GLU A 306 -15.80 -4.92 -26.27
C GLU A 306 -14.71 -5.19 -25.22
N GLU A 307 -14.56 -4.29 -24.24
CA GLU A 307 -13.64 -4.44 -23.11
C GLU A 307 -13.93 -5.73 -22.30
N LEU A 308 -15.20 -6.09 -22.16
CA LEU A 308 -15.59 -7.33 -21.49
C LEU A 308 -15.17 -8.57 -22.30
N ASN A 309 -15.35 -8.55 -23.61
CA ASN A 309 -14.92 -9.64 -24.49
C ASN A 309 -13.40 -9.79 -24.48
N GLU A 310 -12.64 -8.68 -24.51
CA GLU A 310 -11.18 -8.71 -24.40
C GLU A 310 -10.72 -9.38 -23.09
N PHE A 311 -11.38 -9.07 -21.97
CA PHE A 311 -11.13 -9.75 -20.71
C PHE A 311 -11.41 -11.27 -20.81
N PHE A 312 -12.49 -11.67 -21.48
CA PHE A 312 -12.81 -13.10 -21.68
C PHE A 312 -11.83 -13.82 -22.61
N ASP A 313 -11.28 -13.15 -23.61
CA ASP A 313 -10.34 -13.73 -24.56
C ASP A 313 -8.91 -13.80 -24.01
N SER A 314 -8.60 -13.00 -22.99
CA SER A 314 -7.31 -13.04 -22.32
C SER A 314 -7.12 -14.26 -21.40
N SER A 315 -5.87 -14.70 -21.28
CA SER A 315 -5.43 -15.76 -20.37
C SER A 315 -5.17 -15.19 -18.98
N HIS A 316 -5.69 -15.85 -17.94
CA HIS A 316 -5.50 -15.44 -16.56
C HIS A 316 -4.82 -16.56 -15.77
N HIS A 317 -3.85 -16.19 -14.92
CA HIS A 317 -3.12 -17.14 -14.06
C HIS A 317 -3.98 -17.64 -12.90
N TYR A 318 -4.79 -16.76 -12.32
CA TYR A 318 -5.66 -17.07 -11.19
C TYR A 318 -7.09 -17.33 -11.64
N GLU A 319 -7.83 -18.13 -10.87
CA GLU A 319 -9.18 -18.56 -11.21
C GLU A 319 -10.27 -17.70 -10.55
N LYS A 320 -9.90 -16.95 -9.51
CA LYS A 320 -10.79 -16.05 -8.77
C LYS A 320 -10.48 -14.59 -9.07
N PHE A 321 -11.55 -13.81 -9.21
CA PHE A 321 -11.49 -12.38 -9.42
C PHE A 321 -12.26 -11.64 -8.33
N ILE A 322 -12.00 -10.34 -8.22
CA ILE A 322 -12.95 -9.42 -7.61
C ILE A 322 -13.62 -8.59 -8.69
N VAL A 323 -14.91 -8.33 -8.52
CA VAL A 323 -15.67 -7.38 -9.34
C VAL A 323 -16.08 -6.24 -8.43
N GLN A 324 -15.56 -5.04 -8.71
CA GLN A 324 -15.75 -3.85 -7.89
C GLN A 324 -16.57 -2.81 -8.66
N SER A 325 -17.48 -2.14 -7.98
CA SER A 325 -18.26 -1.04 -8.53
C SER A 325 -17.33 0.08 -9.00
N LEU A 326 -17.54 0.53 -10.23
CA LEU A 326 -16.75 1.61 -10.81
C LEU A 326 -17.06 2.92 -10.06
N VAL A 327 -16.01 3.63 -9.66
CA VAL A 327 -16.15 5.02 -9.21
C VAL A 327 -16.29 5.86 -10.47
N GLU A 328 -17.50 6.30 -10.77
CA GLU A 328 -17.85 6.88 -12.07
C GLU A 328 -17.49 8.37 -12.13
N ASN A 329 -17.41 8.94 -13.34
CA ASN A 329 -17.52 10.38 -13.48
C ASN A 329 -19.00 10.78 -13.34
N ALA A 330 -19.31 11.76 -12.48
CA ALA A 330 -20.69 12.24 -12.29
C ALA A 330 -21.33 12.73 -13.60
N SER A 331 -20.55 13.17 -14.59
CA SER A 331 -21.08 13.62 -15.89
C SER A 331 -21.59 12.49 -16.79
N TRP A 332 -21.19 11.24 -16.50
CA TRP A 332 -21.58 10.08 -17.31
C TRP A 332 -22.97 9.55 -16.98
N SER A 333 -23.55 10.00 -15.87
CA SER A 333 -24.77 9.44 -15.31
C SER A 333 -25.82 10.54 -15.27
N THR A 334 -26.98 10.30 -15.90
CA THR A 334 -28.10 11.27 -15.86
C THR A 334 -28.72 11.38 -14.48
N LYS A 335 -28.49 10.38 -13.62
CA LYS A 335 -28.87 10.34 -12.20
C LYS A 335 -27.76 9.66 -11.40
N LEU A 336 -27.52 10.14 -10.19
CA LEU A 336 -26.64 9.46 -9.24
C LEU A 336 -27.39 8.30 -8.59
N HIS A 337 -26.72 7.15 -8.48
CA HIS A 337 -27.30 5.91 -7.97
C HIS A 337 -26.93 5.69 -6.50
N PRO A 338 -27.89 5.39 -5.62
CA PRO A 338 -27.60 5.06 -4.22
C PRO A 338 -26.56 3.95 -4.11
N GLY A 339 -25.59 4.14 -3.19
CA GLY A 339 -24.52 3.18 -2.96
C GLY A 339 -23.32 3.28 -3.91
N LYS A 340 -23.37 4.14 -4.94
CA LYS A 340 -22.22 4.43 -5.82
C LYS A 340 -21.45 5.68 -5.40
N PHE A 341 -20.20 5.73 -5.84
CA PHE A 341 -19.30 6.86 -5.65
C PHE A 341 -18.93 7.48 -6.98
N TYR A 342 -18.67 8.78 -6.96
CA TYR A 342 -18.34 9.57 -8.15
C TYR A 342 -17.10 10.42 -7.90
N HIS A 343 -16.19 10.44 -8.86
CA HIS A 343 -14.98 11.25 -8.76
C HIS A 343 -15.29 12.74 -8.72
N ILE A 344 -14.62 13.45 -7.82
CA ILE A 344 -14.60 14.93 -7.81
C ILE A 344 -13.57 15.45 -8.82
N GLY A 345 -12.47 14.73 -9.00
CA GLY A 345 -11.33 15.17 -9.82
C GLY A 345 -10.52 16.27 -9.14
N ILE A 346 -9.57 16.82 -9.89
CA ILE A 346 -8.78 17.99 -9.50
C ILE A 346 -9.53 19.30 -9.71
N VAL A 347 -8.98 20.39 -9.18
CA VAL A 347 -9.38 21.75 -9.55
C VAL A 347 -9.29 21.89 -11.07
N PRO A 348 -10.35 22.35 -11.76
CA PRO A 348 -10.32 22.52 -13.20
C PRO A 348 -9.19 23.43 -13.66
N ASP A 349 -8.55 23.06 -14.76
CA ASP A 349 -7.50 23.87 -15.37
C ASP A 349 -8.09 25.10 -16.11
N ARG A 350 -7.22 25.88 -16.76
CA ARG A 350 -7.62 27.06 -17.55
C ARG A 350 -8.52 26.72 -18.76
N HIS A 351 -8.60 25.45 -19.14
CA HIS A 351 -9.45 24.93 -20.21
C HIS A 351 -10.74 24.27 -19.66
N ASN A 352 -11.01 24.42 -18.35
CA ASN A 352 -12.10 23.76 -17.62
C ASN A 352 -12.03 22.23 -17.66
N GLN A 353 -10.84 21.67 -17.88
CA GLN A 353 -10.60 20.24 -17.82
C GLN A 353 -10.35 19.82 -16.38
N THR A 354 -10.95 18.70 -15.97
CA THR A 354 -10.68 18.04 -14.69
C THR A 354 -10.21 16.63 -14.93
N PHE A 355 -9.36 16.16 -14.04
CA PHE A 355 -8.66 14.89 -14.13
C PHE A 355 -8.81 14.13 -12.82
N VAL A 356 -8.96 12.81 -12.92
CA VAL A 356 -9.11 11.92 -11.76
C VAL A 356 -7.74 11.63 -11.13
N ASN A 357 -7.75 11.35 -9.82
CA ASN A 357 -6.56 10.89 -9.12
C ASN A 357 -6.84 10.04 -7.91
N ASP A 358 -5.82 9.27 -7.56
CA ASP A 358 -5.63 8.68 -6.25
C ASP A 358 -4.77 9.56 -5.34
N LEU A 359 -5.09 9.51 -4.05
CA LEU A 359 -4.24 9.95 -2.97
C LEU A 359 -3.73 8.70 -2.26
N ARG A 360 -2.42 8.57 -2.10
CA ARG A 360 -1.82 7.57 -1.23
C ARG A 360 -1.53 8.18 0.13
N MET A 361 -2.05 7.54 1.18
CA MET A 361 -1.74 7.87 2.57
C MET A 361 -0.99 6.69 3.20
N MET A 362 0.23 6.94 3.66
CA MET A 362 1.06 5.96 4.36
C MET A 362 1.04 6.25 5.85
N VAL A 363 0.92 5.21 6.65
CA VAL A 363 0.96 5.27 8.12
C VAL A 363 1.98 4.28 8.67
N SER A 364 2.54 4.63 9.82
CA SER A 364 3.25 3.70 10.69
C SER A 364 2.62 3.73 12.07
N ALA A 365 2.87 2.70 12.88
CA ALA A 365 2.36 2.63 14.23
C ALA A 365 3.41 2.11 15.21
N ASP A 366 3.39 2.70 16.41
CA ASP A 366 4.18 2.30 17.57
C ASP A 366 3.32 2.16 18.82
N GLU A 367 3.95 2.10 20.00
CA GLU A 367 3.27 2.01 21.29
C GLU A 367 2.37 3.21 21.63
N THR A 368 2.51 4.34 20.92
CA THR A 368 1.68 5.54 21.07
C THR A 368 0.54 5.62 20.05
N GLY A 369 0.44 4.63 19.15
CA GLY A 369 -0.59 4.54 18.12
C GLY A 369 -0.07 4.88 16.73
N PHE A 370 -0.98 5.30 15.86
CA PHE A 370 -0.69 5.59 14.46
C PHE A 370 -0.10 6.99 14.24
N HIS A 371 0.76 7.09 13.23
CA HIS A 371 1.39 8.32 12.75
C HIS A 371 1.27 8.40 11.22
N PRO A 372 0.86 9.55 10.64
CA PRO A 372 0.97 9.74 9.19
C PRO A 372 2.44 9.87 8.79
N VAL A 373 2.82 9.23 7.69
CA VAL A 373 4.21 9.17 7.22
C VAL A 373 4.40 9.81 5.86
N VAL A 374 3.55 9.47 4.89
CA VAL A 374 3.64 10.00 3.52
C VAL A 374 2.24 10.32 3.03
N ILE A 375 2.13 11.45 2.33
CA ILE A 375 1.01 11.75 1.46
C ILE A 375 1.59 11.91 0.07
N TYR A 376 1.04 11.20 -0.90
CA TYR A 376 1.58 11.13 -2.25
C TYR A 376 0.48 10.99 -3.29
N ARG A 377 0.73 11.43 -4.53
CA ARG A 377 -0.27 11.39 -5.62
C ARG A 377 0.33 11.06 -7.00
N ASN A 378 -0.47 10.38 -7.82
CA ASN A 378 -0.32 10.26 -9.28
C ASN A 378 -1.47 10.98 -10.03
N SER A 379 -1.22 11.50 -11.24
CA SER A 379 -2.26 12.13 -12.09
C SER A 379 -2.30 11.59 -13.52
N TRP A 380 -3.50 11.58 -14.13
CA TRP A 380 -3.84 10.89 -15.39
C TRP A 380 -4.85 11.63 -16.27
N GLU A 381 -4.87 11.31 -17.58
CA GLU A 381 -5.88 11.78 -18.55
C GLU A 381 -7.17 10.92 -18.53
N ASP A 382 -7.07 9.60 -18.31
CA ASP A 382 -8.22 8.67 -18.15
C ASP A 382 -7.85 7.47 -17.23
N PHE A 383 -8.87 6.81 -16.66
CA PHE A 383 -8.83 5.86 -15.54
C PHE A 383 -7.64 4.88 -15.50
N GLY A 384 -6.78 5.04 -14.49
CA GLY A 384 -5.65 4.15 -14.17
C GLY A 384 -4.65 4.92 -13.28
N THR A 385 -3.95 4.30 -12.35
CA THR A 385 -3.12 5.02 -11.34
C THR A 385 -1.62 4.66 -11.37
N ASN A 386 -1.18 3.83 -12.32
CA ASN A 386 0.14 3.20 -12.27
C ASN A 386 1.25 4.03 -12.91
N LEU A 387 2.21 4.53 -12.12
CA LEU A 387 3.45 5.20 -12.60
C LEU A 387 4.35 4.35 -13.51
N SER A 388 3.95 3.11 -13.80
CA SER A 388 4.75 2.11 -14.46
C SER A 388 4.06 1.79 -15.79
N VAL A 389 4.49 2.42 -16.89
CA VAL A 389 4.07 2.04 -18.24
C VAL A 389 5.10 1.06 -18.80
N LYS A 390 4.64 -0.14 -19.22
CA LYS A 390 5.49 -1.12 -19.89
C LYS A 390 5.54 -0.78 -21.38
N LEU A 391 6.58 -0.07 -21.81
CA LEU A 391 6.92 0.11 -23.23
C LEU A 391 8.08 -0.82 -23.56
N ASP A 392 7.90 -1.68 -24.56
CA ASP A 392 8.95 -2.52 -25.17
C ASP A 392 9.93 -3.17 -24.17
N SER A 393 9.39 -3.89 -23.20
CA SER A 393 10.17 -4.66 -22.21
C SER A 393 11.03 -3.81 -21.25
N LYS A 394 10.88 -2.48 -21.23
CA LYS A 394 11.56 -1.57 -20.31
C LYS A 394 10.56 -0.74 -19.51
N TRP A 395 10.71 -0.74 -18.20
CA TRP A 395 9.97 0.15 -17.31
C TRP A 395 10.58 1.55 -17.37
N ILE A 396 9.84 2.53 -17.88
CA ILE A 396 10.23 3.95 -17.84
C ILE A 396 9.45 4.62 -16.71
N ARG A 397 10.15 5.36 -15.82
CA ARG A 397 9.49 6.20 -14.80
C ARG A 397 9.07 7.51 -15.47
N GLU A 398 7.77 7.78 -15.53
CA GLU A 398 7.26 9.11 -15.86
C GLU A 398 7.16 9.95 -14.58
N ASN A 399 8.32 10.37 -14.07
CA ASN A 399 8.38 11.29 -12.91
C ASN A 399 7.67 12.63 -13.19
N ASP A 400 7.44 12.97 -14.45
CA ASP A 400 6.73 14.17 -14.87
C ASP A 400 5.22 14.11 -14.54
N ARG A 401 4.65 12.91 -14.37
CA ARG A 401 3.22 12.71 -14.01
C ARG A 401 2.97 12.69 -12.49
N MET A 402 4.04 12.78 -11.71
CA MET A 402 3.97 12.75 -10.26
C MET A 402 3.63 14.14 -9.73
N ILE A 403 2.59 14.22 -8.91
CA ILE A 403 2.22 15.45 -8.22
C ILE A 403 2.82 15.45 -6.82
N THR A 404 3.72 16.40 -6.58
CA THR A 404 4.40 16.56 -5.30
C THR A 404 3.50 17.28 -4.29
N MET A 405 3.65 16.96 -3.00
CA MET A 405 3.00 17.67 -1.90
C MET A 405 3.71 19.00 -1.57
N ASP A 406 4.18 19.70 -2.59
CA ASP A 406 4.89 20.96 -2.47
C ASP A 406 3.99 22.15 -2.77
N HIS A 407 4.53 23.34 -2.53
CA HIS A 407 3.85 24.62 -2.76
C HIS A 407 3.33 24.84 -4.18
N LYS A 408 3.89 24.18 -5.20
CA LYS A 408 3.57 24.44 -6.60
C LYS A 408 2.39 23.60 -7.07
N GLU A 409 2.31 22.35 -6.61
CA GLU A 409 1.39 21.37 -7.21
C GLU A 409 0.23 20.96 -6.29
N PHE A 410 0.36 21.13 -4.97
CA PHE A 410 -0.66 20.66 -4.02
C PHE A 410 -2.05 21.32 -4.24
N ASP A 411 -2.08 22.62 -4.54
CA ASP A 411 -3.34 23.35 -4.70
C ASP A 411 -4.18 22.85 -5.87
N ILE A 412 -3.54 22.27 -6.89
CA ILE A 412 -4.22 21.67 -8.05
C ILE A 412 -5.09 20.49 -7.61
N ILE A 413 -4.72 19.78 -6.54
CA ILE A 413 -5.44 18.59 -6.07
C ILE A 413 -6.83 18.96 -5.51
N GLY A 414 -6.99 20.19 -4.98
CA GLY A 414 -8.26 20.62 -4.39
C GLY A 414 -8.57 19.95 -3.04
N LEU A 415 -7.54 19.51 -2.30
CA LEU A 415 -7.70 18.92 -0.97
C LEU A 415 -7.45 19.95 0.13
N GLY A 416 -8.31 19.93 1.14
CA GLY A 416 -8.18 20.68 2.37
C GLY A 416 -7.72 19.81 3.54
N ILE A 417 -7.57 20.45 4.71
CA ILE A 417 -7.13 19.76 5.93
C ILE A 417 -8.09 18.66 6.36
N ASP A 418 -9.40 18.87 6.14
CA ASP A 418 -10.45 17.94 6.50
C ASP A 418 -10.39 16.66 5.65
N ASP A 419 -10.00 16.78 4.37
CA ASP A 419 -9.85 15.63 3.48
C ASP A 419 -8.63 14.79 3.86
N LEU A 420 -7.53 15.44 4.27
CA LEU A 420 -6.34 14.74 4.75
C LEU A 420 -6.61 14.01 6.07
N ILE A 421 -7.38 14.63 6.97
CA ILE A 421 -7.87 14.00 8.20
C ILE A 421 -8.75 12.79 7.88
N ASP A 422 -9.70 12.95 6.96
CA ASP A 422 -10.60 11.87 6.56
C ASP A 422 -9.82 10.72 5.90
N ALA A 423 -8.85 11.03 5.03
CA ALA A 423 -7.97 10.05 4.41
C ALA A 423 -7.18 9.26 5.44
N TYR A 424 -6.58 9.96 6.41
CA TYR A 424 -5.81 9.32 7.48
C TYR A 424 -6.67 8.41 8.35
N VAL A 425 -7.88 8.85 8.75
CA VAL A 425 -8.80 8.00 9.51
C VAL A 425 -9.19 6.76 8.69
N GLN A 426 -9.52 6.91 7.40
CA GLN A 426 -9.83 5.77 6.53
C GLN A 426 -8.67 4.78 6.40
N THR A 427 -7.45 5.28 6.23
CA THR A 427 -6.24 4.45 6.19
C THR A 427 -6.06 3.70 7.50
N VAL A 428 -6.13 4.37 8.66
CA VAL A 428 -6.01 3.73 9.98
C VAL A 428 -7.04 2.60 10.14
N LEU A 429 -8.32 2.87 9.86
CA LEU A 429 -9.35 1.84 9.98
C LEU A 429 -9.08 0.64 9.08
N SER A 430 -8.62 0.87 7.84
CA SER A 430 -8.26 -0.20 6.89
C SER A 430 -7.10 -1.06 7.39
N VAL A 431 -6.10 -0.44 8.04
CA VAL A 431 -4.94 -1.14 8.60
C VAL A 431 -5.37 -2.00 9.79
N ILE A 432 -6.21 -1.47 10.68
CA ILE A 432 -6.74 -2.23 11.83
C ILE A 432 -7.53 -3.44 11.35
N ALA A 433 -8.38 -3.28 10.33
CA ALA A 433 -9.16 -4.37 9.77
C ALA A 433 -8.27 -5.52 9.28
N ILE A 434 -7.21 -5.20 8.53
CA ILE A 434 -6.26 -6.19 8.01
C ILE A 434 -5.43 -6.81 9.14
N ASP A 435 -5.00 -6.03 10.14
CA ASP A 435 -4.25 -6.55 11.29
C ASP A 435 -5.10 -7.52 12.12
N LYS A 436 -6.38 -7.19 12.35
CA LYS A 436 -7.34 -8.10 13.01
C LYS A 436 -7.55 -9.39 12.19
N MET A 437 -7.61 -9.29 10.86
CA MET A 437 -7.66 -10.48 10.00
C MET A 437 -6.39 -11.33 10.14
N CYS A 438 -5.21 -10.73 10.23
CA CYS A 438 -3.97 -11.47 10.51
C CYS A 438 -4.08 -12.24 11.83
N GLN A 439 -4.56 -11.60 12.90
CA GLN A 439 -4.75 -12.23 14.21
C GLN A 439 -5.76 -13.38 14.16
N LYS A 440 -6.80 -13.27 13.33
CA LYS A 440 -7.81 -14.33 13.13
C LYS A 440 -7.24 -15.52 12.36
N LEU A 441 -6.36 -15.27 11.39
CA LEU A 441 -5.71 -16.28 10.56
C LEU A 441 -4.51 -16.96 11.25
N LEU A 442 -3.92 -16.34 12.28
CA LEU A 442 -2.80 -16.89 13.03
C LEU A 442 -3.18 -17.20 14.48
N ILE A 443 -3.52 -18.46 14.75
CA ILE A 443 -3.91 -18.93 16.09
C ILE A 443 -2.72 -19.70 16.67
N ASN A 444 -2.23 -19.27 17.84
CA ASN A 444 -1.08 -19.90 18.50
C ASN A 444 0.18 -20.00 17.61
N ASN A 445 0.45 -18.97 16.80
CA ASN A 445 1.53 -18.93 15.80
C ASN A 445 1.43 -19.98 14.68
N GLU A 446 0.26 -20.58 14.49
CA GLU A 446 -0.02 -21.49 13.37
C GLU A 446 -1.06 -20.87 12.43
N PHE A 447 -0.80 -20.96 11.13
CA PHE A 447 -1.66 -20.40 10.10
C PHE A 447 -2.88 -21.30 9.88
N ASN A 448 -4.08 -20.72 9.97
CA ASN A 448 -5.32 -21.44 9.79
C ASN A 448 -5.68 -21.55 8.30
N PHE A 449 -5.13 -22.57 7.64
CA PHE A 449 -5.37 -22.85 6.22
C PHE A 449 -6.85 -23.12 5.89
N GLU A 450 -7.59 -23.79 6.79
CA GLU A 450 -9.02 -24.09 6.56
C GLU A 450 -9.85 -22.81 6.52
N LEU A 451 -9.64 -21.92 7.50
CA LEU A 451 -10.29 -20.61 7.52
C LEU A 451 -9.87 -19.76 6.32
N TYR A 452 -8.56 -19.77 5.98
CA TYR A 452 -8.07 -19.01 4.85
C TYR A 452 -8.67 -19.51 3.53
N HIS A 453 -8.74 -20.82 3.30
CA HIS A 453 -9.39 -21.41 2.11
C HIS A 453 -10.86 -21.02 2.04
N THR A 454 -11.58 -21.12 3.16
CA THR A 454 -12.99 -20.70 3.23
C THR A 454 -13.17 -19.23 2.83
N LEU A 455 -12.26 -18.35 3.28
CA LEU A 455 -12.30 -16.94 2.97
C LEU A 455 -11.70 -16.61 1.60
N ASN A 456 -10.80 -17.40 1.04
CA ASN A 456 -10.14 -17.13 -0.23
C ASN A 456 -9.87 -18.45 -0.99
N PRO A 457 -10.93 -19.05 -1.58
CA PRO A 457 -10.91 -20.39 -2.15
C PRO A 457 -10.29 -20.37 -3.55
N ASP A 458 -8.98 -20.14 -3.60
CA ASP A 458 -8.18 -20.10 -4.82
C ASP A 458 -6.99 -21.06 -4.67
N ASP A 459 -7.13 -22.24 -5.26
CA ASP A 459 -6.15 -23.32 -5.11
C ASP A 459 -4.82 -22.99 -5.81
N VAL A 460 -4.83 -22.11 -6.82
CA VAL A 460 -3.60 -21.62 -7.46
C VAL A 460 -2.78 -20.81 -6.46
N LEU A 461 -3.40 -19.88 -5.73
CA LEU A 461 -2.71 -19.14 -4.67
C LEU A 461 -2.17 -20.08 -3.59
N LEU A 462 -2.98 -21.04 -3.15
CA LEU A 462 -2.59 -21.94 -2.07
C LEU A 462 -1.39 -22.81 -2.46
N GLY A 463 -1.31 -23.23 -3.72
CA GLY A 463 -0.15 -23.93 -4.27
C GLY A 463 1.11 -23.06 -4.38
N GLU A 464 0.99 -21.73 -4.35
CA GLU A 464 2.12 -20.79 -4.38
C GLU A 464 2.73 -20.52 -2.99
N LEU A 465 2.06 -20.92 -1.90
CA LEU A 465 2.51 -20.59 -0.54
C LEU A 465 3.77 -21.39 -0.16
N LEU A 466 4.82 -20.68 0.24
CA LEU A 466 5.98 -21.29 0.88
C LEU A 466 5.66 -21.64 2.34
N ASN A 467 5.89 -22.91 2.69
CA ASN A 467 5.74 -23.42 4.06
C ASN A 467 7.03 -23.36 4.87
#